data_AF-A0A3B4F8Z2-F1
#
_entry.id   AF-A0A3B4F8Z2-F1
#
_cell.length_a   1.000
_cell.length_b   1.000
_cell.length_c   1.000
_cell.angle_alpha   90.00
_cell.angle_beta   90.00
_cell.angle_gamma   90.00
#
_symmetry.space_group_name_H-M   'P 1'
#
loop_
_entity.id
_entity.type
_entity.pdbx_description
1 polymer ?
#
loop_
_entity_poly.entity_id
_entity_poly.type
_entity_poly.pdbx_seq_one_letter_code
_entity_poly.pdbx_strand_id
1 'polypeptide(L)'
;MTPQQRMLSVCFLLVSVTCRTYGSGVVQPFKGLGYYVRSNCPFTLTRFTHNRVEYDITIRRGDSGLLVQVEITMNKVRTVLQNGSILVEKKSVSLPYDHTYQHIFQYGIYTRLRSSLLPLSVTWHSVPGGIDSLWVRGYIIMSPTAQIN
;
A
#
# COMPACT_ATOMS: atom_id res chain seq x y z
N MET A 1 -39.65 20.89 -29.44
CA MET A 1 -39.44 20.25 -28.11
C MET A 1 -39.33 18.76 -28.42
N THR A 2 -38.19 18.09 -28.35
CA THR A 2 -37.22 17.91 -27.25
C THR A 2 -35.84 17.48 -27.81
N PRO A 3 -34.70 17.92 -27.25
CA PRO A 3 -33.40 17.42 -27.67
C PRO A 3 -33.10 16.10 -26.93
N GLN A 4 -32.86 15.04 -27.69
CA GLN A 4 -32.44 13.75 -27.17
C GLN A 4 -30.98 13.87 -26.71
N GLN A 5 -30.76 14.01 -25.40
CA GLN A 5 -29.43 13.96 -24.80
C GLN A 5 -28.84 12.57 -25.03
N ARG A 6 -27.91 12.46 -25.99
CA ARG A 6 -27.02 11.29 -26.11
C ARG A 6 -26.09 11.30 -24.90
N MET A 7 -26.47 10.57 -23.87
CA MET A 7 -25.63 10.28 -22.72
C MET A 7 -24.49 9.37 -23.21
N LEU A 8 -23.35 9.96 -23.57
CA LEU A 8 -22.12 9.23 -23.84
C LEU A 8 -21.70 8.55 -22.53
N SER A 9 -21.95 7.24 -22.44
CA SER A 9 -21.50 6.42 -21.33
C SER A 9 -19.97 6.31 -21.40
N VAL A 10 -19.27 7.12 -20.60
CA VAL A 10 -17.82 7.03 -20.44
C VAL A 10 -17.55 5.86 -19.49
N CYS A 11 -17.19 4.71 -20.06
CA CYS A 11 -16.79 3.55 -19.28
C CYS A 11 -15.38 3.79 -18.74
N PHE A 12 -15.27 4.05 -17.43
CA PHE A 12 -13.98 4.17 -16.76
C PHE A 12 -13.43 2.77 -16.45
N LEU A 13 -12.34 2.38 -17.11
CA LEU A 13 -11.63 1.15 -16.78
C LEU A 13 -10.81 1.37 -15.50
N LEU A 14 -11.16 0.65 -14.44
CA LEU A 14 -10.38 0.59 -13.21
C LEU A 14 -9.29 -0.46 -13.38
N VAL A 15 -8.04 -0.02 -13.47
CA VAL A 15 -6.89 -0.92 -13.53
C VAL A 15 -6.28 -1.04 -12.15
N SER A 16 -6.18 -2.26 -11.63
CA SER A 16 -5.48 -2.52 -10.37
C SER A 16 -3.97 -2.53 -10.60
N VAL A 17 -3.24 -1.75 -9.82
CA VAL A 17 -1.78 -1.74 -9.80
C VAL A 17 -1.26 -2.28 -8.47
N THR A 18 -0.13 -2.96 -8.48
CA THR A 18 0.47 -3.54 -7.27
C THR A 18 1.97 -3.28 -7.24
N CYS A 19 2.47 -2.72 -6.13
CA CYS A 19 3.88 -2.67 -5.79
C CYS A 19 4.11 -3.66 -4.65
N ARG A 20 5.11 -4.53 -4.73
CA ARG A 20 5.34 -5.55 -3.70
C ARG A 20 6.80 -5.80 -3.44
N THR A 21 7.10 -6.21 -2.23
CA THR A 21 8.40 -6.74 -1.85
C THR A 21 8.22 -8.04 -1.09
N TYR A 22 9.10 -9.02 -1.34
CA TYR A 22 9.00 -10.33 -0.70
C TYR A 22 10.35 -11.04 -0.66
N GLY A 23 10.39 -12.13 0.10
CA GLY A 23 11.61 -12.86 0.39
C GLY A 23 12.63 -11.93 1.05
N SER A 24 13.90 -12.11 0.71
CA SER A 24 15.04 -11.40 1.33
C SER A 24 15.45 -10.11 0.63
N GLY A 25 14.67 -9.62 -0.34
CA GLY A 25 15.05 -8.41 -1.07
C GLY A 25 14.42 -8.18 -2.45
N VAL A 26 13.51 -9.04 -2.92
CA VAL A 26 12.84 -8.82 -4.22
C VAL A 26 11.90 -7.63 -4.08
N VAL A 27 11.95 -6.71 -5.04
CA VAL A 27 11.05 -5.56 -5.17
C VAL A 27 10.45 -5.57 -6.57
N GLN A 28 9.13 -5.46 -6.65
CA GLN A 28 8.38 -5.31 -7.88
C GLN A 28 7.64 -3.97 -7.83
N PRO A 29 8.07 -2.97 -8.60
CA PRO A 29 7.43 -1.65 -8.63
C PRO A 29 6.06 -1.73 -9.30
N PHE A 30 5.27 -0.65 -9.19
CA PHE A 30 3.98 -0.53 -9.88
C PHE A 30 4.10 -0.63 -11.41
N LYS A 31 5.23 -0.18 -11.96
CA LYS A 31 5.54 -0.21 -13.40
C LYS A 31 7.03 -0.55 -13.58
N GLY A 32 7.32 -1.37 -14.58
CA GLY A 32 8.69 -1.79 -14.92
C GLY A 32 9.02 -3.19 -14.42
N LEU A 33 10.31 -3.53 -14.49
CA LEU A 33 10.81 -4.84 -14.11
C LEU A 33 11.08 -4.93 -12.60
N GLY A 34 10.92 -6.14 -12.06
CA GLY A 34 11.34 -6.42 -10.69
C GLY A 34 12.86 -6.44 -10.55
N TYR A 35 13.35 -6.10 -9.37
CA TYR A 35 14.77 -6.05 -9.05
C TYR A 35 15.02 -6.59 -7.63
N TYR A 36 16.29 -6.82 -7.30
CA TYR A 36 16.70 -7.32 -5.99
C TYR A 36 17.55 -6.29 -5.26
N VAL A 37 17.21 -6.00 -4.00
CA VAL A 37 17.98 -5.12 -3.11
C VAL A 37 18.17 -5.81 -1.77
N ARG A 38 19.43 -6.06 -1.41
CA ARG A 38 19.81 -6.51 -0.07
C ARG A 38 20.40 -5.33 0.70
N SER A 39 19.64 -4.80 1.64
CA SER A 39 20.08 -3.71 2.52
C SER A 39 19.34 -3.79 3.85
N ASN A 40 20.03 -3.45 4.94
CA ASN A 40 19.44 -3.28 6.27
C ASN A 40 19.18 -1.80 6.62
N CYS A 41 19.54 -0.87 5.72
CA CYS A 41 19.15 0.52 5.83
C CYS A 41 17.65 0.69 5.55
N PRO A 42 16.99 1.67 6.19
CA PRO A 42 15.62 2.02 5.83
C PRO A 42 15.58 2.61 4.41
N PHE A 43 14.57 2.24 3.62
CA PHE A 43 14.32 2.84 2.32
C PHE A 43 12.81 2.92 1.99
N THR A 44 12.45 3.91 1.18
CA THR A 44 11.07 4.12 0.75
C THR A 44 10.69 3.09 -0.31
N LEU A 45 9.70 2.25 -0.01
CA LEU A 45 9.13 1.29 -0.96
C LEU A 45 8.24 2.00 -1.98
N THR A 46 7.42 2.94 -1.50
CA THR A 46 6.64 3.82 -2.37
C THR A 46 6.27 5.11 -1.64
N ARG A 47 6.23 6.20 -2.40
CA ARG A 47 5.75 7.51 -1.96
C ARG A 47 4.97 8.14 -3.10
N PHE A 48 3.79 8.66 -2.82
CA PHE A 48 3.00 9.42 -3.78
C PHE A 48 2.05 10.37 -3.07
N THR A 49 1.59 11.38 -3.81
CA THR A 49 0.63 12.36 -3.33
C THR A 49 -0.61 12.31 -4.22
N HIS A 50 -1.79 12.29 -3.60
CA HIS A 50 -3.06 12.37 -4.32
C HIS A 50 -3.99 13.34 -3.61
N ASN A 51 -4.56 14.31 -4.34
CA ASN A 51 -5.40 15.38 -3.78
C ASN A 51 -4.78 16.06 -2.54
N ARG A 52 -3.47 16.37 -2.60
CA ARG A 52 -2.67 16.97 -1.51
C ARG A 52 -2.49 16.09 -0.27
N VAL A 53 -2.91 14.82 -0.32
CA VAL A 53 -2.67 13.82 0.72
C VAL A 53 -1.46 12.99 0.33
N GLU A 54 -0.46 12.97 1.20
CA GLU A 54 0.75 12.14 1.04
C GLU A 54 0.53 10.73 1.59
N TYR A 55 1.02 9.77 0.83
CA TYR A 55 1.13 8.36 1.18
C TYR A 55 2.60 7.98 1.11
N ASP A 56 3.15 7.51 2.21
CA ASP A 56 4.54 7.06 2.30
C ASP A 56 4.60 5.69 2.96
N ILE A 57 5.33 4.78 2.34
CA ILE A 57 5.61 3.46 2.89
C ILE A 57 7.11 3.25 2.87
N THR A 58 7.69 3.24 4.06
CA THR A 58 9.12 3.04 4.28
C THR A 58 9.34 1.70 4.96
N ILE A 59 10.37 0.98 4.51
CA ILE A 59 10.67 -0.38 4.98
C ILE A 59 12.11 -0.47 5.45
N ARG A 60 12.36 -1.35 6.43
CA ARG A 60 13.70 -1.71 6.88
C ARG A 60 13.78 -3.21 7.09
N ARG A 61 14.79 -3.83 6.49
CA ARG A 61 15.08 -5.26 6.67
C ARG A 61 16.12 -5.46 7.77
N GLY A 62 16.06 -6.59 8.44
CA GLY A 62 17.11 -7.08 9.32
C GLY A 62 18.11 -7.95 8.55
N ASP A 63 19.10 -8.49 9.26
CA ASP A 63 20.15 -9.32 8.65
C ASP A 63 19.62 -10.66 8.11
N SER A 64 18.48 -11.14 8.64
CA SER A 64 17.73 -12.28 8.11
C SER A 64 17.15 -12.03 6.71
N GLY A 65 17.16 -10.78 6.26
CA GLY A 65 16.48 -10.33 5.06
C GLY A 65 14.98 -10.14 5.24
N LEU A 66 14.38 -10.47 6.39
CA LEU A 66 12.98 -10.17 6.67
C LEU A 66 12.78 -8.69 6.99
N LEU A 67 11.58 -8.17 6.71
CA LEU A 67 11.17 -6.84 7.13
C LEU A 67 10.98 -6.83 8.65
N VAL A 68 11.80 -6.05 9.35
CA VAL A 68 11.73 -5.91 10.82
C VAL A 68 10.97 -4.64 11.24
N GLN A 69 10.83 -3.70 10.32
CA GLN A 69 10.07 -2.48 10.52
C GLN A 69 9.45 -2.01 9.20
N VAL A 70 8.17 -1.65 9.26
CA VAL A 70 7.45 -1.02 8.16
C VAL A 70 6.74 0.20 8.74
N GLU A 71 6.89 1.34 8.09
CA GLU A 71 6.17 2.56 8.43
C GLU A 71 5.22 2.90 7.29
N ILE A 72 3.94 3.03 7.63
CA ILE A 72 2.86 3.34 6.71
C ILE A 72 2.28 4.67 7.17
N THR A 73 2.50 5.72 6.39
CA THR A 73 1.94 7.04 6.64
C THR A 73 0.84 7.31 5.63
N MET A 74 -0.39 7.51 6.10
CA MET A 74 -1.53 7.90 5.27
C MET A 74 -2.15 9.16 5.84
N ASN A 75 -2.05 10.27 5.10
CA ASN A 75 -2.58 11.56 5.54
C ASN A 75 -2.11 11.95 6.95
N LYS A 76 -0.79 11.91 7.19
CA LYS A 76 -0.12 12.19 8.48
C LYS A 76 -0.39 11.18 9.60
N VAL A 77 -1.32 10.23 9.43
CA VAL A 77 -1.50 9.14 10.39
C VAL A 77 -0.43 8.09 10.14
N ARG A 78 0.41 7.86 11.15
CA ARG A 78 1.56 6.93 11.10
C ARG A 78 1.21 5.61 11.78
N THR A 79 1.33 4.54 11.01
CA THR A 79 1.19 3.16 11.45
C THR A 79 2.53 2.44 11.30
N VAL A 80 3.05 1.87 12.38
CA VAL A 80 4.33 1.17 12.41
C VAL A 80 4.09 -0.31 12.68
N LEU A 81 4.64 -1.17 11.83
CA LEU A 81 4.71 -2.62 12.05
C LEU A 81 6.10 -2.94 12.57
N GLN A 82 6.21 -3.44 13.79
CA GLN A 82 7.50 -3.77 14.40
C GLN A 82 7.33 -4.82 15.50
N ASN A 83 8.24 -5.79 15.55
CA ASN A 83 8.25 -6.84 16.59
C ASN A 83 6.90 -7.56 16.76
N GLY A 84 6.21 -7.85 15.64
CA GLY A 84 4.88 -8.50 15.65
C GLY A 84 3.74 -7.62 16.14
N SER A 85 4.01 -6.38 16.55
CA SER A 85 3.02 -5.40 16.99
C SER A 85 2.66 -4.43 15.88
N ILE A 86 1.42 -3.92 15.93
CA ILE A 86 0.93 -2.85 15.08
C ILE A 86 0.74 -1.63 15.98
N LEU A 87 1.48 -0.55 15.71
CA LEU A 87 1.39 0.70 16.45
C LEU A 87 0.76 1.77 15.57
N VAL A 88 -0.40 2.28 15.96
CA VAL A 88 -1.03 3.44 15.29
C VAL A 88 -0.85 4.65 16.20
N GLU A 89 -0.22 5.72 15.70
CA GLU A 89 0.09 6.91 16.51
C GLU A 89 0.80 6.56 17.84
N LYS A 90 1.78 5.64 17.75
CA LYS A 90 2.59 5.11 18.87
C LYS A 90 1.80 4.26 19.90
N LYS A 91 0.52 3.97 19.66
CA LYS A 91 -0.29 3.09 20.52
C LYS A 91 -0.39 1.71 19.88
N SER A 92 -0.08 0.66 20.66
CA SER A 92 -0.31 -0.71 20.22
C SER A 92 -1.80 -0.99 20.08
N VAL A 93 -2.20 -1.70 19.02
CA VAL A 93 -3.60 -1.98 18.71
C VAL A 93 -3.84 -3.47 18.46
N SER A 94 -5.03 -3.94 18.82
CA SER A 94 -5.53 -5.27 18.44
C SER A 94 -6.38 -5.19 17.18
N LEU A 95 -6.44 -6.27 16.40
CA LEU A 95 -7.29 -6.36 15.22
C LEU A 95 -8.70 -6.87 15.57
N PRO A 96 -9.76 -6.43 14.87
CA PRO A 96 -9.75 -5.33 13.90
C PRO A 96 -9.55 -3.96 14.58
N TYR A 97 -9.05 -2.99 13.83
CA TYR A 97 -8.81 -1.64 14.32
C TYR A 97 -9.21 -0.59 13.29
N ASP A 98 -10.04 0.36 13.71
CA ASP A 98 -10.46 1.50 12.92
C ASP A 98 -9.89 2.78 13.50
N HIS A 99 -9.26 3.60 12.65
CA HIS A 99 -8.77 4.91 13.06
C HIS A 99 -8.68 5.89 11.91
N THR A 100 -9.51 6.93 11.99
CA THR A 100 -9.56 8.09 11.09
C THR A 100 -9.69 7.73 9.61
N TYR A 101 -8.60 7.31 8.96
CA TYR A 101 -8.50 7.02 7.53
C TYR A 101 -8.13 5.57 7.22
N GLN A 102 -8.04 4.72 8.25
CA GLN A 102 -7.47 3.39 8.15
C GLN A 102 -8.38 2.37 8.84
N HIS A 103 -8.62 1.26 8.15
CA HIS A 103 -9.23 0.05 8.72
C HIS A 103 -8.21 -1.08 8.61
N ILE A 104 -7.81 -1.66 9.75
CA ILE A 104 -6.83 -2.74 9.84
C ILE A 104 -7.52 -4.02 10.30
N PHE A 105 -7.37 -5.11 9.56
CA PHE A 105 -8.10 -6.35 9.80
C PHE A 105 -7.35 -7.57 9.28
N GLN A 106 -7.76 -8.75 9.77
CA GLN A 106 -7.25 -10.02 9.24
C GLN A 106 -7.82 -10.31 7.85
N TYR A 107 -6.95 -10.74 6.94
CA TYR A 107 -7.25 -11.05 5.55
C TYR A 107 -6.64 -12.41 5.19
N GLY A 108 -7.31 -13.50 5.58
CA GLY A 108 -6.76 -14.85 5.47
C GLY A 108 -5.54 -15.02 6.36
N ILE A 109 -4.42 -15.49 5.81
CA ILE A 109 -3.13 -15.57 6.53
C ILE A 109 -2.44 -14.21 6.66
N TYR A 110 -2.95 -13.17 6.00
CA TYR A 110 -2.36 -11.84 5.95
C TYR A 110 -3.07 -10.88 6.91
N THR A 111 -2.42 -9.76 7.22
CA THR A 111 -3.08 -8.59 7.76
C THR A 111 -3.15 -7.50 6.70
N ARG A 112 -4.27 -6.78 6.65
CA ARG A 112 -4.51 -5.72 5.67
C ARG A 112 -4.92 -4.43 6.37
N LEU A 113 -4.27 -3.35 5.96
CA LEU A 113 -4.68 -1.98 6.20
C LEU A 113 -5.33 -1.45 4.92
N ARG A 114 -6.59 -1.05 5.00
CA ARG A 114 -7.33 -0.40 3.92
C ARG A 114 -7.46 1.09 4.21
N SER A 115 -7.17 1.91 3.20
CA SER A 115 -7.46 3.34 3.27
C SER A 115 -8.94 3.60 3.04
N SER A 116 -9.51 4.52 3.82
CA SER A 116 -10.85 5.06 3.60
C SER A 116 -10.86 6.29 2.67
N LEU A 117 -9.68 6.84 2.35
CA LEU A 117 -9.54 8.04 1.51
C LEU A 117 -9.41 7.71 0.02
N LEU A 118 -8.77 6.58 -0.28
CA LEU A 118 -8.50 6.12 -1.65
C LEU A 118 -8.70 4.62 -1.71
N PRO A 119 -8.94 4.05 -2.92
CA PRO A 119 -8.96 2.61 -3.11
C PRO A 119 -7.52 2.06 -3.07
N LEU A 120 -6.86 2.22 -1.93
CA LEU A 120 -5.49 1.80 -1.63
C LEU A 120 -5.51 0.85 -0.42
N SER A 121 -4.69 -0.19 -0.48
CA SER A 121 -4.46 -1.08 0.66
C SER A 121 -3.00 -1.46 0.77
N VAL A 122 -2.54 -1.65 2.00
CA VAL A 122 -1.25 -2.27 2.32
C VAL A 122 -1.55 -3.60 2.98
N THR A 123 -1.00 -4.68 2.44
CA THR A 123 -1.19 -6.03 2.98
C THR A 123 0.17 -6.65 3.24
N TRP A 124 0.29 -7.36 4.36
CA TRP A 124 1.54 -8.00 4.75
C TRP A 124 1.29 -9.38 5.37
N HIS A 125 2.32 -10.20 5.32
CA HIS A 125 2.36 -11.51 5.95
C HIS A 125 3.44 -11.54 7.02
N SER A 126 3.06 -11.88 8.24
CA SER A 126 3.99 -12.01 9.35
C SER A 126 4.43 -13.46 9.52
N VAL A 127 5.73 -13.66 9.69
CA VAL A 127 6.37 -14.94 9.97
C VAL A 127 7.23 -14.82 11.24
N PRO A 128 7.67 -15.93 11.86
CA PRO A 128 8.65 -15.84 12.94
C PRO A 128 9.86 -14.99 12.52
N GLY A 129 10.14 -13.94 13.29
CA GLY A 129 11.28 -13.04 13.04
C GLY A 129 11.00 -11.80 12.17
N GLY A 130 9.81 -11.66 11.55
CA GLY A 130 9.48 -10.43 10.81
C GLY A 130 8.34 -10.57 9.80
N ILE A 131 8.41 -9.79 8.74
CA ILE A 131 7.46 -9.83 7.61
C ILE A 131 8.22 -10.33 6.36
N ASP A 132 7.73 -11.40 5.73
CA ASP A 132 8.36 -11.99 4.55
C ASP A 132 7.85 -11.38 3.24
N SER A 133 6.65 -10.81 3.26
CA SER A 133 5.99 -10.22 2.10
C SER A 133 5.11 -9.04 2.49
N LEU A 134 5.18 -7.98 1.68
CA LEU A 134 4.38 -6.78 1.81
C LEU A 134 4.04 -6.25 0.42
N TRP A 135 2.78 -5.85 0.22
CA TRP A 135 2.37 -5.21 -1.02
C TRP A 135 1.37 -4.09 -0.81
N VAL A 136 1.44 -3.15 -1.74
CA VAL A 136 0.57 -1.99 -1.87
C VAL A 136 -0.26 -2.19 -3.12
N ARG A 137 -1.58 -2.25 -2.96
CA ARG A 137 -2.52 -2.35 -4.08
C ARG A 137 -3.34 -1.08 -4.17
N GLY A 138 -3.38 -0.49 -5.36
CA GLY A 138 -4.20 0.67 -5.69
C GLY A 138 -5.02 0.45 -6.97
N TYR A 139 -5.93 1.37 -7.27
CA TYR A 139 -6.65 1.40 -8.55
C TYR A 139 -6.41 2.73 -9.24
N ILE A 140 -6.15 2.69 -10.54
CA ILE A 140 -6.04 3.86 -11.40
C ILE A 140 -7.27 3.89 -12.30
N ILE A 141 -7.89 5.07 -12.40
CA ILE A 141 -8.94 5.32 -13.38
C ILE A 141 -8.25 5.64 -14.71
N MET A 142 -8.34 4.74 -15.68
CA MET A 142 -7.94 5.05 -17.05
C MET A 142 -9.11 5.75 -17.75
N SER A 143 -8.93 7.02 -18.13
CA SER A 143 -9.85 7.69 -19.05
C SER A 143 -9.51 7.29 -20.49
N PRO A 144 -10.51 7.03 -21.37
CA PRO A 144 -10.27 6.69 -22.78
C PRO A 144 -9.56 7.78 -23.60
N THR A 145 -9.37 8.98 -23.03
CA THR A 145 -8.82 10.16 -23.72
C THR A 145 -7.37 10.49 -23.37
N ALA A 146 -6.71 9.72 -22.49
CA ALA A 146 -5.28 9.90 -22.23
C ALA A 146 -4.45 9.28 -23.37
N GLN A 147 -4.26 10.02 -24.47
CA GLN A 147 -3.17 9.78 -25.41
C GLN A 147 -1.86 10.01 -24.64
N ILE A 148 -1.05 8.97 -24.52
CA ILE A 148 0.28 9.01 -23.95
C ILE A 148 1.19 9.54 -25.05
N ASN A 149 1.63 10.80 -24.93
CA ASN A 149 2.84 11.27 -25.62
C ASN A 149 4.07 10.90 -24.78
#